data_AF-G0NE08-F1
#
_entry.id   AF-G0NE08-F1
#
_cell.length_a   1.000
_cell.length_b   1.000
_cell.length_c   1.000
_cell.angle_alpha   90.00
_cell.angle_beta   90.00
_cell.angle_gamma   90.00
#
_symmetry.space_group_name_H-M   'P 1'
#
loop_
_entity.id
_entity.type
_entity.pdbx_description
1 polymer ?
#
loop_
_entity_poly.entity_id
_entity_poly.type
_entity_poly.pdbx_seq_one_letter_code
_entity_poly.pdbx_strand_id
1 'polypeptide(L)'
;MLALADYLESATLEASCMGHLANESSFPLKQQFQMAETYNSEKLMIQVCASIKDAYQLDEVVPEDLNSFCNTTKNIVMQRSFELLGIRRPPSPPLLENPDQVFERMINQIVDQVEVQHHHGEVLKDQVDLLFDHMITESHLGRRDKPGKEIICADPLIKELSDQLRNAGEQSERNFIQAQIQVLTFKHIYTRVRNEELGFHPTLCDFIIRDVPVKLRALSAILNSNERSQSRSHKVTLGNREIDEIYRTITTEAIRNNQVEPLRNANESAVWLQGIDELNNTFKTFADFTQHRTKRPRPHNQREVSNRASFRVINELIRNARDFYYTVPEENGQH
;
A
#
# COMPACT_ATOMS: atom_id res chain seq x y z
N MET A 1 17.99 -24.60 -14.13
CA MET A 1 18.11 -23.97 -12.79
C MET A 1 17.04 -22.90 -12.58
N LEU A 2 16.90 -21.88 -13.43
CA LEU A 2 15.76 -20.94 -13.35
C LEU A 2 14.39 -21.63 -13.45
N ALA A 3 14.20 -22.52 -14.43
CA ALA A 3 12.98 -23.34 -14.52
C ALA A 3 12.73 -24.21 -13.27
N LEU A 4 13.81 -24.62 -12.58
CA LEU A 4 13.72 -25.42 -11.37
C LEU A 4 13.44 -24.55 -10.14
N ALA A 5 13.98 -23.32 -10.10
CA ALA A 5 13.69 -22.33 -9.07
C ALA A 5 12.23 -21.87 -9.14
N ASP A 6 11.72 -21.68 -10.35
CA ASP A 6 10.31 -21.39 -10.62
C ASP A 6 9.41 -22.57 -10.21
N TYR A 7 9.73 -23.79 -10.68
CA TYR A 7 8.99 -25.00 -10.31
C TYR A 7 8.98 -25.31 -8.81
N LEU A 8 10.07 -25.00 -8.10
CA LEU A 8 10.19 -25.21 -6.65
C LEU A 8 9.76 -23.99 -5.82
N GLU A 9 9.35 -22.90 -6.47
CA GLU A 9 9.05 -21.60 -5.84
C GLU A 9 10.16 -21.12 -4.88
N SER A 10 11.43 -21.45 -5.19
CA SER A 10 12.56 -21.24 -4.28
C SER A 10 13.21 -19.87 -4.52
N ALA A 11 12.89 -18.90 -3.67
CA ALA A 11 13.44 -17.55 -3.74
C ALA A 11 14.98 -17.50 -3.61
N THR A 12 15.56 -18.37 -2.78
CA THR A 12 17.02 -18.49 -2.63
C THR A 12 17.68 -18.96 -3.92
N LEU A 13 17.09 -19.96 -4.56
CA LEU A 13 17.60 -20.50 -5.82
C LEU A 13 17.44 -19.50 -6.96
N GLU A 14 16.31 -18.78 -7.00
CA GLU A 14 16.07 -17.68 -7.93
C GLU A 14 17.12 -16.58 -7.74
N ALA A 15 17.36 -16.12 -6.51
CA ALA A 15 18.35 -15.09 -6.19
C ALA A 15 19.78 -15.51 -6.57
N SER A 16 20.16 -16.77 -6.33
CA SER A 16 21.45 -17.30 -6.77
C SER A 16 21.56 -17.37 -8.30
N CYS A 17 20.51 -17.79 -9.00
CA CYS A 17 20.49 -17.78 -10.47
C CYS A 17 20.60 -16.36 -11.03
N MET A 18 19.88 -15.41 -10.42
CA MET A 18 19.88 -14.00 -10.79
C MET A 18 21.26 -13.36 -10.56
N GLY A 19 21.87 -13.60 -9.40
CA GLY A 19 23.21 -13.10 -9.08
C GLY A 19 24.28 -13.62 -10.03
N HIS A 20 24.19 -14.90 -10.41
CA HIS A 20 25.10 -15.50 -11.39
C HIS A 20 24.90 -14.90 -12.79
N LEU A 21 23.64 -14.72 -13.24
CA LEU A 21 23.34 -14.07 -14.51
C LEU A 21 23.83 -12.61 -14.56
N ALA A 22 23.75 -11.89 -13.45
CA ALA A 22 24.18 -10.50 -13.32
C ALA A 22 25.69 -10.31 -13.42
N ASN A 23 26.46 -11.17 -12.73
CA ASN A 23 27.87 -10.87 -12.40
C ASN A 23 28.87 -11.86 -12.99
N GLU A 24 28.43 -13.05 -13.39
CA GLU A 24 29.34 -14.17 -13.70
C GLU A 24 29.01 -14.90 -14.99
N SER A 25 27.86 -14.63 -15.61
CA SER A 25 27.42 -15.39 -16.77
C SER A 25 28.06 -14.89 -18.07
N SER A 26 28.44 -15.83 -18.93
CA SER A 26 28.88 -15.57 -20.30
C SER A 26 27.70 -15.33 -21.26
N PHE A 27 26.47 -15.30 -20.76
CA PHE A 27 25.28 -15.19 -21.60
C PHE A 27 25.10 -13.75 -22.11
N PRO A 28 24.99 -13.55 -23.44
CA PRO A 28 24.65 -12.25 -24.00
C PRO A 28 23.29 -11.74 -23.52
N LEU A 29 23.14 -10.41 -23.40
CA LEU A 29 21.88 -9.77 -22.95
C LEU A 29 20.64 -10.23 -23.72
N LYS A 30 20.77 -10.44 -25.04
CA LYS A 30 19.69 -10.99 -25.89
C LYS A 30 19.21 -12.36 -25.43
N GLN A 31 20.14 -13.23 -25.03
CA GLN A 31 19.81 -14.56 -24.55
C GLN A 31 19.22 -14.50 -23.14
N GLN A 32 19.71 -13.60 -22.28
CA GLN A 32 19.12 -13.36 -20.97
C GLN A 32 17.69 -12.80 -21.08
N PHE A 33 17.43 -11.92 -22.04
CA PHE A 33 16.11 -11.38 -22.34
C PHE A 33 15.13 -12.50 -22.74
N GLN A 34 15.55 -13.36 -23.68
CA GLN A 34 14.75 -14.51 -24.10
C GLN A 34 14.48 -15.48 -22.96
N MET A 35 15.45 -15.72 -22.08
CA MET A 35 15.25 -16.54 -20.88
C MET A 35 14.25 -15.89 -19.92
N ALA A 36 14.34 -14.58 -19.70
CA ALA A 36 13.41 -13.86 -18.85
C ALA A 36 11.97 -13.96 -19.37
N GLU A 37 11.78 -13.85 -20.69
CA GLU A 37 10.48 -14.02 -21.33
C GLU A 37 9.99 -15.47 -21.25
N THR A 38 10.83 -16.45 -21.61
CA THR A 38 10.48 -17.88 -21.64
C THR A 38 10.02 -18.38 -20.27
N TYR A 39 10.64 -17.89 -19.20
CA TYR A 39 10.31 -18.26 -17.82
C TYR A 39 9.43 -17.23 -17.11
N ASN A 40 8.86 -16.25 -17.82
CA ASN A 40 8.04 -15.16 -17.26
C ASN A 40 8.67 -14.47 -16.03
N SER A 41 10.01 -14.38 -15.97
CA SER A 41 10.73 -13.81 -14.84
C SER A 41 10.81 -12.30 -14.98
N GLU A 42 9.87 -11.59 -14.34
CA GLU A 42 9.84 -10.14 -14.32
C GLU A 42 11.13 -9.54 -13.75
N LYS A 43 11.69 -10.14 -12.69
CA LYS A 43 12.95 -9.66 -12.09
C LYS A 43 14.12 -9.73 -13.08
N LEU A 44 14.24 -10.84 -13.82
CA LEU A 44 15.29 -10.97 -14.83
C LEU A 44 15.07 -9.99 -15.96
N MET A 45 13.82 -9.79 -16.37
CA MET A 45 13.46 -8.81 -17.40
C MET A 45 13.88 -7.39 -16.99
N ILE A 46 13.55 -6.96 -15.77
CA ILE A 46 13.95 -5.66 -15.22
C ILE A 46 15.47 -5.52 -15.20
N GLN A 47 16.19 -6.54 -14.73
CA GLN A 47 17.66 -6.52 -14.64
C GLN A 47 18.33 -6.44 -16.01
N VAL A 48 17.85 -7.24 -16.98
CA VAL A 48 18.35 -7.24 -18.35
C VAL A 48 18.11 -5.87 -18.97
N CYS A 49 16.89 -5.34 -18.88
CA CYS A 49 16.57 -4.00 -19.39
C CYS A 49 17.38 -2.88 -18.71
N ALA A 50 17.65 -2.97 -17.40
CA ALA A 50 18.49 -2.00 -16.69
C ALA A 50 19.96 -2.02 -17.16
N SER A 51 20.44 -3.17 -17.64
CA SER A 51 21.80 -3.34 -18.16
C SER A 51 22.00 -2.79 -19.58
N ILE A 52 20.92 -2.54 -20.32
CA ILE A 52 20.95 -1.97 -21.68
C ILE A 52 21.32 -0.49 -21.61
N LYS A 53 22.45 -0.09 -22.21
CA LYS A 53 23.03 1.25 -21.99
C LYS A 53 22.49 2.33 -22.91
N ASP A 54 22.02 1.95 -24.10
CA ASP A 54 21.60 2.87 -25.16
C ASP A 54 20.55 2.23 -26.07
N ALA A 55 19.94 3.05 -26.92
CA ALA A 55 18.86 2.61 -27.81
C ALA A 55 19.31 1.58 -28.87
N TYR A 56 20.60 1.57 -29.26
CA TYR A 56 21.10 0.58 -30.21
C TYR A 56 21.17 -0.81 -29.57
N GLN A 57 21.65 -0.89 -28.33
CA GLN A 57 21.64 -2.15 -27.58
C GLN A 57 20.22 -2.64 -27.31
N LEU A 58 19.26 -1.74 -27.12
CA LEU A 58 17.86 -2.11 -26.94
C LEU A 58 17.30 -2.78 -28.20
N ASP A 59 17.57 -2.19 -29.37
CA ASP A 59 17.17 -2.71 -30.68
C ASP A 59 17.79 -4.08 -30.98
N GLU A 60 19.04 -4.31 -30.55
CA GLU A 60 19.70 -5.62 -30.72
C GLU A 60 19.13 -6.73 -29.82
N VAL A 61 18.75 -6.36 -28.58
CA VAL A 61 18.34 -7.27 -27.51
C VAL A 61 16.86 -7.64 -27.61
N VAL A 62 16.00 -6.67 -27.94
CA VAL A 62 14.55 -6.84 -27.97
C VAL A 62 14.11 -7.34 -29.36
N PRO A 63 13.40 -8.47 -29.45
CA PRO A 63 12.79 -8.93 -30.70
C PRO A 63 11.88 -7.87 -31.37
N GLU A 64 11.93 -7.78 -32.70
CA GLU A 64 11.09 -6.85 -33.48
C GLU A 64 9.59 -7.12 -33.33
N ASP A 65 9.19 -8.39 -33.18
CA ASP A 65 7.79 -8.75 -32.95
C ASP A 65 7.42 -8.61 -31.48
N LEU A 66 6.92 -7.43 -31.14
CA LEU A 66 6.43 -7.14 -29.80
C LEU A 66 5.10 -7.84 -29.47
N ASN A 67 4.39 -8.42 -30.46
CA ASN A 67 3.05 -8.97 -30.21
C ASN A 67 3.09 -10.22 -29.33
N SER A 68 4.19 -10.98 -29.36
CA SER A 68 4.40 -12.18 -28.54
C SER A 68 4.57 -11.86 -27.06
N PHE A 69 4.91 -10.61 -26.70
CA PHE A 69 5.20 -10.26 -25.32
C PHE A 69 3.94 -10.12 -24.48
N CYS A 70 4.02 -10.60 -23.24
CA CYS A 70 3.05 -10.26 -22.21
C CYS A 70 3.08 -8.74 -21.91
N ASN A 71 1.97 -8.22 -21.38
CA ASN A 71 1.83 -6.78 -21.12
C ASN A 71 2.91 -6.24 -20.17
N THR A 72 3.35 -7.05 -19.20
CA THR A 72 4.41 -6.70 -18.26
C THR A 72 5.74 -6.45 -18.98
N THR A 73 6.16 -7.36 -19.85
CA THR A 73 7.38 -7.21 -20.66
C THR A 73 7.29 -5.98 -21.58
N LYS A 74 6.15 -5.77 -22.24
CA LYS A 74 5.92 -4.57 -23.07
C LYS A 74 6.11 -3.29 -22.28
N ASN A 75 5.59 -3.22 -21.06
CA ASN A 75 5.70 -2.05 -20.20
C ASN A 75 7.15 -1.79 -19.75
N ILE A 76 7.89 -2.83 -19.36
CA ILE A 76 9.29 -2.72 -18.95
C ILE A 76 10.16 -2.25 -20.12
N VAL A 77 9.99 -2.86 -21.30
CA VAL A 77 10.73 -2.48 -22.51
C VAL A 77 10.40 -1.02 -22.90
N MET A 78 9.11 -0.64 -22.95
CA MET A 78 8.72 0.75 -23.24
C MET A 78 9.32 1.74 -22.25
N GLN A 79 9.27 1.43 -20.95
CA GLN A 79 9.84 2.29 -19.93
C GLN A 79 11.34 2.51 -20.19
N ARG A 80 12.07 1.43 -20.49
CA ARG A 80 13.49 1.53 -20.81
C ARG A 80 13.74 2.33 -22.09
N SER A 81 12.93 2.15 -23.12
CA SER A 81 13.01 2.96 -24.35
C SER A 81 12.88 4.45 -24.04
N PHE A 82 11.91 4.84 -23.22
CA PHE A 82 11.72 6.25 -22.86
C PHE A 82 12.87 6.82 -22.03
N GLU A 83 13.40 6.05 -21.08
CA GLU A 83 14.58 6.43 -20.30
C GLU A 83 15.80 6.67 -21.21
N LEU A 84 16.06 5.77 -22.16
CA LEU A 84 17.19 5.84 -23.09
C LEU A 84 17.05 6.98 -24.11
N LEU A 85 15.83 7.31 -24.51
CA LEU A 85 15.54 8.45 -25.39
C LEU A 85 15.56 9.81 -24.65
N GLY A 86 15.87 9.82 -23.35
CA GLY A 86 15.86 11.04 -22.55
C GLY A 86 14.46 11.63 -22.33
N ILE A 87 13.41 10.91 -22.71
CA ILE A 87 12.02 11.25 -22.43
C ILE A 87 11.78 10.88 -20.96
N ARG A 88 12.26 11.73 -20.05
CA ARG A 88 11.90 11.61 -18.65
C ARG A 88 10.38 11.74 -18.55
N ARG A 89 9.75 10.78 -17.86
CA ARG A 89 8.35 10.87 -17.46
C ARG A 89 8.15 12.30 -16.91
N PRO A 90 7.31 13.14 -17.54
CA PRO A 90 7.00 14.43 -16.95
C PRO A 90 6.55 14.15 -15.51
N PRO A 91 7.03 14.93 -14.51
CA PRO A 91 6.54 14.75 -13.15
C PRO A 91 5.02 14.78 -13.24
N SER A 92 4.40 13.67 -12.85
CA SER A 92 2.95 13.56 -12.87
C SER A 92 2.39 14.80 -12.17
N PRO A 93 1.42 15.50 -12.77
CA PRO A 93 0.75 16.58 -12.08
C PRO A 93 0.35 16.07 -10.69
N PRO A 94 0.54 16.85 -9.61
CA PRO A 94 -0.01 16.48 -8.33
C PRO A 94 -1.51 16.34 -8.53
N LEU A 95 -2.00 15.11 -8.56
CA LEU A 95 -3.43 14.89 -8.51
C LEU A 95 -3.83 15.28 -7.10
N LEU A 96 -4.45 16.45 -6.96
CA LEU A 96 -5.50 16.63 -5.98
C LEU A 96 -6.62 15.65 -6.37
N GLU A 97 -6.41 14.35 -6.12
CA GLU A 97 -7.50 13.38 -6.20
C GLU A 97 -8.53 13.86 -5.18
N ASN A 98 -9.75 14.06 -5.64
CA ASN A 98 -10.84 14.43 -4.75
C ASN A 98 -10.89 13.39 -3.61
N PRO A 99 -10.89 13.79 -2.33
CA PRO A 99 -10.91 12.85 -1.20
C PRO A 99 -11.98 11.77 -1.34
N ASP A 100 -13.15 12.11 -1.91
CA ASP A 100 -14.24 11.17 -2.12
C ASP A 100 -13.90 10.09 -3.13
N GLN A 101 -13.11 10.42 -4.16
CA GLN A 101 -12.64 9.45 -5.14
C GLN A 101 -11.61 8.51 -4.55
N VAL A 102 -10.71 9.00 -3.69
CA VAL A 102 -9.72 8.16 -2.99
C VAL A 102 -10.44 7.17 -2.07
N PHE A 103 -11.37 7.67 -1.25
CA PHE A 103 -12.16 6.85 -0.35
C PHE A 103 -12.98 5.79 -1.09
N GLU A 104 -13.77 6.18 -2.11
CA GLU A 104 -14.57 5.20 -2.86
C GLU A 104 -13.70 4.22 -3.66
N ARG A 105 -12.51 4.62 -4.10
CA ARG A 105 -11.56 3.69 -4.72
C ARG A 105 -11.12 2.60 -3.74
N MET A 106 -10.80 2.96 -2.49
CA MET A 106 -10.43 1.97 -1.46
C MET A 106 -11.60 1.04 -1.13
N ILE A 107 -12.83 1.57 -1.03
CA ILE A 107 -14.04 0.75 -0.87
C ILE A 107 -14.21 -0.21 -2.05
N ASN A 108 -14.06 0.26 -3.28
CA ASN A 108 -14.19 -0.59 -4.46
C ASN A 108 -13.13 -1.70 -4.50
N GLN A 109 -11.90 -1.44 -4.04
CA GLN A 109 -10.86 -2.46 -3.91
C GLN A 109 -11.24 -3.57 -2.92
N ILE A 110 -11.90 -3.21 -1.80
CA ILE A 110 -12.45 -4.18 -0.84
C ILE A 110 -13.56 -5.00 -1.50
N VAL A 111 -14.49 -4.34 -2.22
CA VAL A 111 -15.57 -5.03 -2.94
C VAL A 111 -15.01 -6.01 -3.99
N ASP A 112 -14.05 -5.58 -4.79
CA ASP A 112 -13.38 -6.42 -5.79
C ASP A 112 -12.73 -7.65 -5.14
N GLN A 113 -12.01 -7.45 -4.04
CA GLN A 113 -11.34 -8.55 -3.33
C GLN A 113 -12.34 -9.59 -2.80
N VAL A 114 -13.51 -9.15 -2.33
CA VAL A 114 -14.57 -10.01 -1.82
C VAL A 114 -15.27 -10.78 -2.93
N GLU A 115 -15.52 -10.13 -4.07
CA GLU A 115 -16.21 -10.74 -5.21
C GLU A 115 -15.35 -11.76 -5.96
N VAL A 116 -14.04 -11.56 -5.96
CA VAL A 116 -13.08 -12.48 -6.60
C VAL A 116 -12.89 -13.77 -5.77
N GLN A 117 -13.53 -13.89 -4.59
CA GLN A 117 -13.49 -15.09 -3.71
C GLN A 117 -12.06 -15.61 -3.48
N HIS A 118 -11.06 -14.74 -3.51
CA HIS A 118 -9.69 -15.17 -3.28
C HIS A 118 -9.55 -15.50 -1.79
N HIS A 119 -9.05 -16.71 -1.50
CA HIS A 119 -8.80 -17.27 -0.16
C HIS A 119 -7.74 -16.50 0.68
N HIS A 120 -7.59 -15.20 0.46
CA HIS A 120 -6.61 -14.33 1.10
C HIS A 120 -7.31 -13.40 2.10
N GLY A 121 -7.91 -13.97 3.15
CA GLY A 121 -8.61 -13.20 4.19
C GLY A 121 -7.76 -12.12 4.84
N GLU A 122 -6.44 -12.35 4.95
CA GLU A 122 -5.49 -11.36 5.47
C GLU A 122 -5.33 -10.14 4.55
N VAL A 123 -5.31 -10.31 3.23
CA VAL A 123 -5.25 -9.17 2.28
C VAL A 123 -6.48 -8.27 2.43
N LEU A 124 -7.64 -8.88 2.64
CA LEU A 124 -8.87 -8.16 2.85
C LEU A 124 -8.88 -7.42 4.20
N LYS A 125 -8.40 -8.07 5.27
CA LYS A 125 -8.24 -7.42 6.57
C LYS A 125 -7.29 -6.22 6.46
N ASP A 126 -6.14 -6.39 5.82
CA ASP A 126 -5.17 -5.30 5.58
C ASP A 126 -5.82 -4.12 4.85
N GLN A 127 -6.63 -4.37 3.82
CA GLN A 127 -7.36 -3.31 3.11
C GLN A 127 -8.35 -2.56 4.03
N VAL A 128 -9.03 -3.28 4.92
CA VAL A 128 -9.98 -2.70 5.88
C VAL A 128 -9.25 -1.88 6.94
N ASP A 129 -8.12 -2.37 7.46
CA ASP A 129 -7.24 -1.63 8.38
C ASP A 129 -6.74 -0.33 7.73
N LEU A 130 -6.24 -0.42 6.49
CA LEU A 130 -5.75 0.73 5.73
C LEU A 130 -6.85 1.76 5.42
N LEU A 131 -8.07 1.31 5.13
CA LEU A 131 -9.24 2.18 4.96
C LEU A 131 -9.54 2.94 6.25
N PHE A 132 -9.56 2.25 7.39
CA PHE A 132 -9.81 2.88 8.68
C PHE A 132 -8.76 3.96 8.97
N ASP A 133 -7.47 3.64 8.80
CA ASP A 133 -6.38 4.58 9.04
C ASP A 133 -6.43 5.78 8.07
N HIS A 134 -6.80 5.56 6.80
CA HIS A 134 -7.05 6.64 5.86
C HIS A 134 -8.15 7.60 6.33
N MET A 135 -9.26 7.06 6.85
CA MET A 135 -10.37 7.88 7.34
C MET A 135 -9.98 8.70 8.58
N ILE A 136 -9.18 8.12 9.49
CA ILE A 136 -8.67 8.83 10.67
C ILE A 136 -7.71 9.95 10.26
N THR A 137 -6.75 9.66 9.37
CA THR A 137 -5.78 10.65 8.90
C THR A 137 -6.44 11.77 8.11
N GLU A 138 -7.39 11.49 7.22
CA GLU A 138 -8.16 12.54 6.52
C GLU A 138 -9.03 13.36 7.48
N SER A 139 -9.63 12.75 8.50
CA SER A 139 -10.38 13.50 9.51
C SER A 139 -9.46 14.43 10.32
N HIS A 140 -8.21 14.04 10.56
CA HIS A 140 -7.23 14.87 11.25
C HIS A 140 -6.70 15.99 10.34
N LEU A 141 -6.09 15.63 9.21
CA LEU A 141 -5.41 16.54 8.29
C LEU A 141 -6.37 17.44 7.52
N GLY A 142 -7.50 16.90 7.07
CA GLY A 142 -8.48 17.66 6.28
C GLY A 142 -9.26 18.68 7.10
N ARG A 143 -9.60 18.35 8.36
CA ARG A 143 -10.48 19.19 9.19
C ARG A 143 -9.72 20.04 10.22
N ARG A 144 -8.57 19.57 10.71
CA ARG A 144 -7.92 20.16 11.89
C ARG A 144 -6.50 20.68 11.61
N ASP A 145 -5.78 20.10 10.66
CA ASP A 145 -4.38 20.46 10.36
C ASP A 145 -4.11 20.59 8.86
N LYS A 146 -4.70 21.59 8.22
CA LYS A 146 -4.47 21.89 6.79
C LYS A 146 -2.99 22.11 6.46
N PRO A 147 -2.19 22.86 7.26
CA PRO A 147 -0.76 23.00 7.01
C PRO A 147 -0.03 21.65 7.07
N GLY A 148 -0.40 20.78 8.01
CA GLY A 148 0.12 19.42 8.07
C GLY A 148 -0.19 18.61 6.82
N LYS A 149 -1.40 18.74 6.25
CA LYS A 149 -1.76 18.11 4.98
C LYS A 149 -0.83 18.55 3.86
N GLU A 150 -0.54 19.84 3.75
CA GLU A 150 0.36 20.39 2.73
C GLU A 150 1.79 19.87 2.88
N ILE A 151 2.31 19.82 4.10
CA ILE A 151 3.65 19.27 4.38
C ILE A 151 3.75 17.80 4.00
N ILE A 152 2.74 17.00 4.35
CA ILE A 152 2.69 15.57 4.03
C ILE A 152 2.60 15.37 2.51
N CYS A 153 1.77 16.16 1.81
CA CYS A 153 1.68 16.11 0.35
C CYS A 153 2.97 16.55 -0.35
N ALA A 154 3.77 17.41 0.30
CA ALA A 154 5.07 17.86 -0.22
C ALA A 154 6.23 16.90 0.09
N ASP A 155 6.01 15.87 0.92
CA ASP A 155 7.05 14.90 1.27
C ASP A 155 7.50 14.10 0.02
N PRO A 156 8.78 14.17 -0.37
CA PRO A 156 9.28 13.49 -1.57
C PRO A 156 9.12 11.97 -1.53
N LEU A 157 9.23 11.36 -0.35
CA LEU A 157 9.11 9.91 -0.18
C LEU A 157 7.65 9.48 -0.28
N ILE A 158 6.71 10.24 0.29
CA ILE A 158 5.27 9.99 0.12
C ILE A 158 4.89 10.12 -1.36
N LYS A 159 5.46 11.11 -2.07
CA LYS A 159 5.24 11.26 -3.50
C LYS A 159 5.78 10.07 -4.30
N GLU A 160 7.02 9.64 -4.02
CA GLU A 160 7.62 8.45 -4.64
C GLU A 160 6.74 7.20 -4.45
N LEU A 161 6.29 6.95 -3.21
CA LEU A 161 5.43 5.82 -2.88
C LEU A 161 4.05 5.94 -3.54
N SER A 162 3.50 7.15 -3.62
CA SER A 162 2.22 7.39 -4.32
C SER A 162 2.33 7.09 -5.81
N ASP A 163 3.47 7.41 -6.44
CA ASP A 163 3.74 7.06 -7.82
C ASP A 163 3.93 5.54 -7.99
N GLN A 164 4.60 4.85 -7.06
CA GLN A 164 4.71 3.39 -7.05
C GLN A 164 3.34 2.72 -6.92
N LEU A 165 2.48 3.21 -6.02
CA LEU A 165 1.14 2.67 -5.78
C LEU A 165 0.28 2.66 -7.06
N ARG A 166 0.45 3.67 -7.93
CA ARG A 166 -0.27 3.74 -9.21
C ARG A 166 0.13 2.64 -10.19
N ASN A 167 1.39 2.21 -10.13
CA ASN A 167 1.92 1.18 -11.02
C ASN A 167 1.84 -0.23 -10.41
N ALA A 168 1.47 -0.34 -9.13
CA ALA A 168 1.35 -1.63 -8.44
C ALA A 168 0.24 -2.50 -9.05
N GLY A 169 0.64 -3.69 -9.49
CA GLY A 169 -0.23 -4.66 -10.16
C GLY A 169 -0.97 -5.59 -9.20
N GLU A 170 -0.33 -5.97 -8.09
CA GLU A 170 -0.89 -6.89 -7.10
C GLU A 170 -1.50 -6.17 -5.89
N GLN A 171 -2.57 -6.74 -5.31
CA GLN A 171 -3.24 -6.13 -4.17
C GLN A 171 -2.39 -6.15 -2.89
N SER A 172 -1.60 -7.20 -2.69
CA SER A 172 -0.61 -7.29 -1.60
C SER A 172 0.44 -6.18 -1.69
N GLU A 173 0.95 -5.90 -2.90
CA GLU A 173 1.90 -4.81 -3.15
C GLU A 173 1.25 -3.44 -2.91
N ARG A 174 -0.01 -3.26 -3.34
CA ARG A 174 -0.77 -2.03 -3.07
C ARG A 174 -0.94 -1.78 -1.57
N ASN A 175 -1.37 -2.80 -0.82
CA ASN A 175 -1.51 -2.71 0.63
C ASN A 175 -0.17 -2.37 1.29
N PHE A 176 0.91 -3.01 0.85
CA PHE A 176 2.26 -2.75 1.35
C PHE A 176 2.71 -1.30 1.13
N ILE A 177 2.51 -0.75 -0.07
CA ILE A 177 2.87 0.64 -0.38
C ILE A 177 1.96 1.62 0.38
N GLN A 178 0.66 1.34 0.48
CA GLN A 178 -0.27 2.15 1.28
C GLN A 178 0.11 2.16 2.77
N ALA A 179 0.50 1.02 3.33
CA ALA A 179 0.96 0.93 4.71
C ALA A 179 2.22 1.80 4.95
N GLN A 180 3.17 1.82 4.00
CA GLN A 180 4.33 2.72 4.09
C GLN A 180 3.93 4.20 4.08
N ILE A 181 3.00 4.58 3.20
CA ILE A 181 2.47 5.95 3.15
C ILE A 181 1.80 6.31 4.48
N GLN A 182 1.01 5.41 5.05
CA GLN A 182 0.35 5.62 6.35
C GLN A 182 1.35 5.76 7.50
N VAL A 183 2.41 4.95 7.53
CA VAL A 183 3.49 5.09 8.53
C VAL A 183 4.10 6.49 8.47
N LEU A 184 4.46 6.98 7.29
CA LEU A 184 5.03 8.32 7.12
C LEU A 184 4.04 9.42 7.53
N THR A 185 2.77 9.26 7.15
CA THR A 185 1.68 10.17 7.50
C THR A 185 1.52 10.27 9.02
N PHE A 186 1.46 9.14 9.72
CA PHE A 186 1.36 9.11 11.18
C PHE A 186 2.60 9.67 11.88
N LYS A 187 3.80 9.43 11.34
CA LYS A 187 5.04 10.04 11.85
C LYS A 187 5.00 11.56 11.77
N HIS A 188 4.50 12.11 10.66
CA HIS A 188 4.31 13.55 10.51
C HIS A 188 3.27 14.09 11.50
N ILE A 189 2.10 13.45 11.59
CA ILE A 189 1.05 13.83 12.55
C ILE A 189 1.61 13.86 13.98
N TYR A 190 2.30 12.79 14.39
CA TYR A 190 2.90 12.72 15.73
C TYR A 190 3.91 13.84 15.98
N THR A 191 4.83 14.05 15.03
CA THR A 191 5.88 15.07 15.15
C THR A 191 5.26 16.45 15.29
N ARG A 192 4.21 16.74 14.52
CA ARG A 192 3.49 18.02 14.54
C ARG A 192 2.75 18.21 15.86
N VAL A 193 1.95 17.24 16.29
CA VAL A 193 1.20 17.33 17.56
C VAL A 193 2.13 17.50 18.77
N ARG A 194 3.33 16.93 18.70
CA ARG A 194 4.31 17.03 19.78
C ARG A 194 5.12 18.33 19.79
N ASN A 195 5.47 18.85 18.62
CA ASN A 195 6.44 19.95 18.49
C ASN A 195 5.80 21.29 18.11
N GLU A 196 4.56 21.29 17.62
CA GLU A 196 3.86 22.50 17.18
C GLU A 196 2.67 22.80 18.08
N GLU A 197 2.48 24.09 18.37
CA GLU A 197 1.27 24.58 19.00
C GLU A 197 0.13 24.60 17.97
N LEU A 198 -0.42 23.43 17.66
CA LEU A 198 -1.50 23.26 16.68
C LEU A 198 -2.86 23.84 17.14
N GLY A 199 -2.91 24.54 18.29
CA GLY A 199 -4.13 25.05 18.88
C GLY A 199 -5.12 23.95 19.31
N PHE A 200 -4.69 22.70 19.37
CA PHE A 200 -5.51 21.58 19.81
C PHE A 200 -5.69 21.57 21.33
N HIS A 201 -6.84 21.08 21.77
CA HIS A 201 -7.08 20.86 23.19
C HIS A 201 -6.07 19.82 23.72
N PRO A 202 -5.45 20.03 24.90
CA PRO A 202 -4.40 19.15 25.42
C PRO A 202 -4.78 17.67 25.46
N THR A 203 -6.02 17.36 25.86
CA THR A 203 -6.52 15.96 25.88
C THR A 203 -6.58 15.31 24.51
N LEU A 204 -6.77 16.09 23.44
CA LEU A 204 -6.75 15.59 22.07
C LEU A 204 -5.30 15.33 21.62
N CYS A 205 -4.36 16.20 21.98
CA CYS A 205 -2.93 15.96 21.72
C CYS A 205 -2.47 14.67 22.41
N ASP A 206 -2.81 14.50 23.68
CA ASP A 206 -2.49 13.30 24.46
C ASP A 206 -3.09 12.04 23.84
N PHE A 207 -4.34 12.12 23.37
CA PHE A 207 -4.99 11.01 22.66
C PHE A 207 -4.21 10.64 21.40
N ILE A 208 -3.85 11.61 20.55
CA ILE A 208 -3.13 11.34 19.30
C ILE A 208 -1.73 10.77 19.58
N ILE A 209 -1.00 11.34 20.54
CA ILE A 209 0.35 10.87 20.93
C ILE A 209 0.30 9.42 21.43
N ARG A 210 -0.78 9.01 22.09
CA ARG A 210 -0.98 7.62 22.54
C ARG A 210 -1.48 6.68 21.44
N ASP A 211 -2.35 7.17 20.56
CA ASP A 211 -2.99 6.36 19.51
C ASP A 211 -2.03 6.05 18.35
N VAL A 212 -1.20 7.02 17.93
CA VAL A 212 -0.29 6.83 16.79
C VAL A 212 0.64 5.61 16.96
N PRO A 213 1.31 5.38 18.11
CA PRO A 213 2.10 4.16 18.31
C PRO A 213 1.30 2.86 18.17
N VAL A 214 0.01 2.84 18.52
CA VAL A 214 -0.87 1.68 18.33
C VAL A 214 -1.09 1.43 16.84
N LYS A 215 -1.35 2.48 16.07
CA LYS A 215 -1.49 2.42 14.60
C LYS A 215 -0.23 1.98 13.90
N LEU A 216 0.91 2.52 14.31
CA LEU A 216 2.22 2.11 13.81
C LEU A 216 2.51 0.63 14.06
N ARG A 217 2.04 0.06 15.18
CA ARG A 217 2.16 -1.39 15.45
C ARG A 217 1.32 -2.22 14.49
N ALA A 218 0.08 -1.83 14.22
CA ALA A 218 -0.77 -2.51 13.24
C ALA A 218 -0.16 -2.46 11.83
N LEU A 219 0.29 -1.28 11.39
CA LEU A 219 0.96 -1.11 10.10
C LEU A 219 2.27 -1.90 10.00
N SER A 220 3.02 -2.00 11.10
CA SER A 220 4.24 -2.83 11.15
C SER A 220 3.92 -4.31 10.92
N ALA A 221 2.79 -4.81 11.40
CA ALA A 221 2.37 -6.18 11.12
C ALA A 221 2.11 -6.40 9.61
N ILE A 222 1.43 -5.45 8.94
CA ILE A 222 1.20 -5.48 7.49
C ILE A 222 2.52 -5.46 6.71
N LEU A 223 3.47 -4.62 7.13
CA LEU A 223 4.76 -4.46 6.44
C LEU A 223 5.70 -5.65 6.62
N ASN A 224 5.55 -6.41 7.71
CA ASN A 224 6.40 -7.55 8.05
C ASN A 224 5.74 -8.92 7.80
N SER A 225 4.52 -8.95 7.25
CA SER A 225 3.77 -10.19 6.98
C SER A 225 4.35 -11.03 5.83
N ASN A 226 5.14 -10.43 4.94
CA ASN A 226 5.77 -11.12 3.81
C ASN A 226 7.29 -10.90 3.80
N GLU A 227 8.08 -11.98 3.64
CA GLU A 227 9.56 -11.90 3.56
C GLU A 227 10.03 -10.98 2.42
N ARG A 228 9.29 -10.98 1.30
CA ARG A 228 9.54 -10.11 0.13
C ARG A 228 9.37 -8.61 0.44
N SER A 229 8.56 -8.29 1.45
CA SER A 229 8.25 -6.93 1.91
C SER A 229 9.29 -6.36 2.89
N GLN A 230 9.96 -7.23 3.65
CA GLN A 230 10.93 -6.80 4.68
C GLN A 230 12.11 -6.04 4.09
N SER A 231 12.66 -6.50 2.95
CA SER A 231 13.78 -5.83 2.25
C SER A 231 13.42 -4.44 1.69
N ARG A 232 12.14 -4.20 1.39
CA ARG A 232 11.65 -2.94 0.79
C ARG A 232 11.18 -1.92 1.83
N SER A 233 10.84 -2.35 3.05
CA SER A 233 10.30 -1.49 4.12
C SER A 233 11.34 -0.58 4.79
N HIS A 234 12.63 -0.77 4.50
CA HIS A 234 13.71 -0.10 5.25
C HIS A 234 13.61 1.42 5.22
N LYS A 235 13.13 2.00 4.10
CA LYS A 235 12.99 3.45 3.93
C LYS A 235 12.11 4.10 5.00
N VAL A 236 11.03 3.44 5.46
CA VAL A 236 10.13 4.02 6.47
C VAL A 236 10.64 3.91 7.90
N THR A 237 11.73 3.17 8.14
CA THR A 237 12.39 3.05 9.46
C THR A 237 13.50 4.07 9.69
N LEU A 238 13.89 4.81 8.64
CA LEU A 238 14.92 5.83 8.69
C LEU A 238 14.42 7.10 9.38
N GLY A 239 15.35 7.85 9.98
CA GLY A 239 15.09 9.13 10.64
C GLY A 239 15.57 9.17 12.10
N ASN A 240 15.76 10.38 12.62
CA ASN A 240 16.32 10.61 13.96
C ASN A 240 15.30 11.24 14.93
N ARG A 241 14.01 11.26 14.56
CA ARG A 241 12.94 11.78 15.43
C ARG A 241 12.57 10.70 16.45
N GLU A 242 11.98 11.12 17.56
CA GLU A 242 11.51 10.18 18.59
C GLU A 242 10.50 9.16 18.05
N ILE A 243 9.61 9.59 17.17
CA ILE A 243 8.66 8.67 16.53
C ILE A 243 9.35 7.64 15.63
N ASP A 244 10.53 7.95 15.09
CA ASP A 244 11.32 6.99 14.33
C ASP A 244 11.91 5.92 15.25
N GLU A 245 12.34 6.30 16.47
CA GLU A 245 12.83 5.37 17.48
C GLU A 245 11.73 4.46 18.03
N ILE A 246 10.56 5.03 18.30
CA ILE A 246 9.36 4.27 18.67
C ILE A 246 9.02 3.26 17.56
N TYR A 247 9.03 3.71 16.30
CA TYR A 247 8.71 2.84 15.17
C TYR A 247 9.76 1.75 14.92
N ARG A 248 11.05 2.04 15.11
CA ARG A 248 12.12 1.03 15.08
C ARG A 248 11.89 -0.04 16.15
N THR A 249 11.60 0.38 17.38
CA THR A 249 11.31 -0.55 18.49
C THR A 249 10.13 -1.46 18.15
N ILE A 250 9.02 -0.89 17.67
CA ILE A 250 7.84 -1.64 17.21
C ILE A 250 8.21 -2.65 16.12
N THR A 251 9.00 -2.22 15.14
CA THR A 251 9.38 -3.06 14.00
C THR A 251 10.30 -4.20 14.43
N THR A 252 11.26 -3.95 15.32
CA THR A 252 12.13 -4.99 15.89
C THR A 252 11.32 -6.02 16.68
N GLU A 253 10.33 -5.56 17.46
CA GLU A 253 9.42 -6.47 18.18
C GLU A 253 8.58 -7.32 17.23
N ALA A 254 8.02 -6.72 16.17
CA ALA A 254 7.24 -7.43 15.17
C ALA A 254 8.07 -8.49 14.45
N ILE A 255 9.29 -8.16 14.01
CA ILE A 255 10.22 -9.11 13.36
C ILE A 255 10.54 -10.27 14.31
N ARG A 256 10.84 -9.99 15.58
CA ARG A 256 11.13 -11.02 16.58
C ARG A 256 9.93 -11.96 16.79
N ASN A 257 8.72 -11.41 16.86
CA ASN A 257 7.51 -12.20 17.07
C ASN A 257 7.16 -13.05 15.83
N ASN A 258 7.45 -12.56 14.63
CA ASN A 258 7.21 -13.30 13.38
C ASN A 258 8.22 -14.44 13.14
N GLN A 259 9.38 -14.45 13.81
CA GLN A 259 10.35 -15.57 13.75
C GLN A 259 9.91 -16.78 14.59
N VAL A 260 8.91 -16.62 15.45
CA VAL A 260 8.30 -17.73 16.17
C VAL A 260 7.19 -18.28 15.28
N GLU A 261 7.43 -19.41 14.60
CA GLU A 261 6.43 -20.08 13.76
C GLU A 261 5.09 -20.18 14.49
N PRO A 262 4.01 -19.56 13.99
CA PRO A 262 2.68 -19.86 14.48
C PRO A 262 2.39 -21.31 14.10
N LEU A 263 2.07 -22.14 15.09
CA LEU A 263 1.39 -23.41 14.85
C LEU A 263 0.14 -23.08 14.01
N ARG A 264 0.20 -23.34 12.70
CA ARG A 264 -0.91 -23.13 11.76
C ARG A 264 -2.13 -23.88 12.26
N ASN A 265 -2.98 -23.16 12.98
CA ASN A 265 -4.20 -23.70 13.53
C ASN A 265 -5.27 -23.54 12.46
N ALA A 266 -6.00 -24.60 12.12
CA ALA A 266 -7.05 -24.56 11.09
C ALA A 266 -8.16 -23.50 11.36
N ASN A 267 -8.20 -22.93 12.58
CA ASN A 267 -9.05 -21.81 12.98
C ASN A 267 -8.57 -20.41 12.52
N GLU A 268 -7.39 -20.28 11.89
CA GLU A 268 -6.90 -18.99 11.33
C GLU A 268 -7.87 -18.37 10.32
N SER A 269 -8.67 -19.20 9.64
CA SER A 269 -9.72 -18.75 8.72
C SER A 269 -10.82 -17.89 9.35
N ALA A 270 -10.92 -17.82 10.69
CA ALA A 270 -11.87 -16.96 11.40
C ALA A 270 -11.23 -15.69 12.01
N VAL A 271 -9.91 -15.64 12.17
CA VAL A 271 -9.22 -14.56 12.90
C VAL A 271 -9.28 -13.23 12.13
N TRP A 272 -9.05 -13.27 10.81
CA TRP A 272 -9.16 -12.06 9.99
C TRP A 272 -10.59 -11.51 9.98
N LEU A 273 -11.60 -12.39 9.97
CA LEU A 273 -13.01 -11.99 9.99
C LEU A 273 -13.40 -11.37 11.33
N GLN A 274 -12.84 -11.87 12.44
CA GLN A 274 -12.99 -11.25 13.75
C GLN A 274 -12.41 -9.82 13.77
N GLY A 275 -11.23 -9.61 13.20
CA GLY A 275 -10.64 -8.26 13.08
C GLY A 275 -11.52 -7.31 12.28
N ILE A 276 -12.11 -7.78 11.18
CA ILE A 276 -13.09 -7.01 10.40
C ILE A 276 -14.34 -6.69 11.23
N ASP A 277 -14.84 -7.63 12.03
CA ASP A 277 -16.01 -7.40 12.89
C ASP A 277 -15.72 -6.38 14.01
N GLU A 278 -14.54 -6.44 14.63
CA GLU A 278 -14.08 -5.46 15.62
C GLU A 278 -14.02 -4.03 15.03
N LEU A 279 -13.51 -3.90 13.81
CA LEU A 279 -13.51 -2.62 13.08
C LEU A 279 -14.92 -2.18 12.68
N ASN A 280 -15.77 -3.10 12.26
CA ASN A 280 -17.17 -2.81 11.96
C ASN A 280 -17.90 -2.25 13.20
N ASN A 281 -17.69 -2.85 14.37
CA ASN A 281 -18.22 -2.37 15.65
C ASN A 281 -17.68 -0.98 16.01
N THR A 282 -16.40 -0.71 15.70
CA THR A 282 -15.79 0.60 15.87
C THR A 282 -16.46 1.65 14.97
N PHE A 283 -16.66 1.36 13.68
CA PHE A 283 -17.39 2.25 12.76
C PHE A 283 -18.82 2.49 13.20
N LYS A 284 -19.52 1.45 13.65
CA LYS A 284 -20.88 1.57 14.18
C LYS A 284 -20.94 2.51 15.39
N THR A 285 -20.01 2.35 16.33
CA THR A 285 -19.88 3.23 17.49
C THR A 285 -19.68 4.68 17.07
N PHE A 286 -18.80 4.93 16.09
CA PHE A 286 -18.61 6.28 15.55
C PHE A 286 -19.84 6.82 14.79
N ALA A 287 -20.53 5.98 14.04
CA ALA A 287 -21.78 6.35 13.38
C ALA A 287 -22.83 6.78 14.41
N ASP A 288 -22.95 6.05 15.53
CA ASP A 288 -23.85 6.39 16.62
C ASP A 288 -23.49 7.73 17.28
N PHE A 289 -22.20 8.01 17.50
CA PHE A 289 -21.74 9.31 18.00
C PHE A 289 -21.94 10.47 17.01
N THR A 290 -22.24 10.17 15.75
CA THR A 290 -22.38 11.18 14.69
C THR A 290 -23.80 11.26 14.12
N GLN A 291 -24.79 10.61 14.74
CA GLN A 291 -26.19 10.62 14.27
C GLN A 291 -26.82 12.02 14.17
N HIS A 292 -26.36 12.98 14.98
CA HIS A 292 -26.86 14.37 14.98
C HIS A 292 -26.14 15.29 13.99
N ARG A 293 -25.26 14.77 13.15
CA ARG A 293 -24.46 15.56 12.22
C ARG A 293 -25.06 15.58 10.81
N THR A 294 -24.76 16.62 10.05
CA THR A 294 -25.21 16.77 8.67
C THR A 294 -24.50 15.76 7.75
N LYS A 295 -25.28 15.11 6.89
CA LYS A 295 -24.73 14.20 5.86
C LYS A 295 -24.42 14.99 4.61
N ARG A 296 -23.18 14.91 4.12
CA ARG A 296 -22.85 15.42 2.79
C ARG A 296 -23.38 14.48 1.71
N PRO A 297 -23.62 14.98 0.49
CA PRO A 297 -24.15 14.16 -0.60
C PRO A 297 -23.25 12.97 -0.92
N ARG A 298 -23.85 11.81 -1.13
CA ARG A 298 -23.16 10.61 -1.61
C ARG A 298 -23.15 10.56 -3.15
N PRO A 299 -22.10 9.99 -3.77
CA PRO A 299 -22.12 9.66 -5.18
C PRO A 299 -23.31 8.72 -5.50
N HIS A 300 -24.02 8.96 -6.62
CA HIS A 300 -25.21 8.18 -6.97
C HIS A 300 -24.94 6.72 -7.39
N ASN A 301 -23.69 6.38 -7.74
CA ASN A 301 -23.32 5.06 -8.26
C ASN A 301 -22.33 4.35 -7.34
N GLN A 302 -22.65 4.25 -6.05
CA GLN A 302 -21.85 3.50 -5.10
C GLN A 302 -22.00 1.99 -5.36
N ARG A 303 -20.89 1.28 -5.51
CA ARG A 303 -20.89 -0.17 -5.66
C ARG A 303 -21.14 -0.84 -4.31
N GLU A 304 -21.88 -1.93 -4.32
CA GLU A 304 -22.15 -2.78 -3.16
C GLU A 304 -21.56 -4.18 -3.39
N VAL A 305 -21.29 -4.92 -2.33
CA VAL A 305 -20.87 -6.32 -2.48
C VAL A 305 -22.07 -7.11 -2.99
N SER A 306 -21.88 -7.84 -4.08
CA SER A 306 -22.91 -8.74 -4.59
C SER A 306 -23.46 -9.66 -3.50
N ASN A 307 -24.80 -9.80 -3.44
CA ASN A 307 -25.50 -10.73 -2.53
C ASN A 307 -25.03 -12.20 -2.67
N ARG A 308 -24.27 -12.52 -3.74
CA ARG A 308 -23.68 -13.84 -3.97
C ARG A 308 -22.47 -14.14 -3.07
N ALA A 309 -21.75 -13.11 -2.61
CA ALA A 309 -20.52 -13.31 -1.84
C ALA A 309 -20.77 -13.73 -0.37
N SER A 310 -22.01 -13.68 0.13
CA SER A 310 -22.42 -14.15 1.47
C SER A 310 -21.73 -13.52 2.70
N PHE A 311 -20.82 -12.55 2.53
CA PHE A 311 -20.12 -11.88 3.64
C PHE A 311 -20.91 -10.72 4.22
N ARG A 312 -21.91 -11.02 5.07
CA ARG A 312 -22.76 -10.00 5.71
C ARG A 312 -21.96 -8.94 6.49
N VAL A 313 -20.92 -9.35 7.22
CA VAL A 313 -20.10 -8.45 8.05
C VAL A 313 -19.42 -7.38 7.19
N ILE A 314 -18.96 -7.72 5.99
CA ILE A 314 -18.28 -6.78 5.10
C ILE A 314 -19.26 -5.76 4.51
N ASN A 315 -20.47 -6.20 4.15
CA ASN A 315 -21.53 -5.30 3.70
C ASN A 315 -21.89 -4.28 4.78
N GLU A 316 -22.01 -4.72 6.03
CA GLU A 316 -22.26 -3.83 7.16
C GLU A 316 -21.08 -2.87 7.38
N LEU A 317 -19.84 -3.35 7.28
CA LEU A 317 -18.64 -2.52 7.40
C LEU A 317 -18.59 -1.43 6.33
N ILE A 318 -18.78 -1.77 5.05
CA ILE A 318 -18.75 -0.80 3.94
C ILE A 318 -19.82 0.28 4.15
N ARG A 319 -21.02 -0.12 4.56
CA ARG A 319 -22.10 0.82 4.86
C ARG A 319 -21.73 1.75 6.02
N ASN A 320 -21.23 1.19 7.12
CA ASN A 320 -20.87 1.96 8.31
C ASN A 320 -19.68 2.91 8.02
N ALA A 321 -18.70 2.47 7.23
CA ALA A 321 -17.58 3.30 6.78
C ALA A 321 -18.05 4.48 5.92
N ARG A 322 -18.94 4.24 4.94
CA ARG A 322 -19.57 5.30 4.14
C ARG A 322 -20.40 6.25 5.00
N ASP A 323 -21.18 5.72 5.94
CA ASP A 323 -21.98 6.52 6.87
C ASP A 323 -21.09 7.47 7.67
N PHE A 324 -19.99 6.97 8.23
CA PHE A 324 -19.02 7.80 8.93
C PHE A 324 -18.35 8.84 8.01
N TYR A 325 -17.81 8.40 6.87
CA TYR A 325 -17.05 9.24 5.95
C TYR A 325 -17.88 10.39 5.37
N TYR A 326 -19.15 10.13 5.07
CA TYR A 326 -20.08 11.14 4.55
C TYR A 326 -20.78 11.95 5.64
N THR A 327 -20.41 11.78 6.91
CA THR A 327 -20.93 12.61 8.00
C THR A 327 -19.98 13.77 8.33
N VAL A 328 -20.49 14.99 8.23
CA VAL A 328 -19.75 16.24 8.41
C VAL A 328 -20.23 16.91 9.71
N PRO A 329 -19.34 17.48 10.54
CA PRO A 329 -19.79 18.30 11.66
C PRO A 329 -20.77 19.36 11.16
N GLU A 330 -21.82 19.66 11.92
CA GLU A 330 -22.59 20.87 11.67
C GLU A 330 -21.61 22.04 11.65
N GLU A 331 -21.57 22.79 10.55
CA GLU A 331 -20.90 24.08 10.56
C GLU A 331 -21.64 24.92 11.59
N ASN A 332 -21.07 25.02 12.79
CA ASN A 332 -21.50 26.02 13.76
C ASN A 332 -21.44 27.34 13.00
N GLY A 333 -22.62 27.88 12.67
CA GLY A 333 -22.73 29.16 12.01
C GLY A 333 -21.86 30.15 12.75
N GLN A 334 -20.84 30.66 12.07
CA GLN A 334 -20.12 31.82 12.54
C GLN A 334 -21.14 32.96 12.59
N HIS A 335 -21.64 33.24 13.79
CA HIS A 335 -22.34 34.45 14.16
C HIS A 335 -21.50 35.20 15.18
#